data_AF-A0A3S4HVH1-F1
#
_entry.id   AF-A0A3S4HVH1-F1
#
_cell.length_a   1.000
_cell.length_b   1.000
_cell.length_c   1.000
_cell.angle_alpha   90.00
_cell.angle_beta   90.00
_cell.angle_gamma   90.00
#
_symmetry.space_group_name_H-M   'P 1'
#
loop_
_entity.id
_entity.type
_entity.pdbx_description
1 polymer ?
#
loop_
_entity_poly.entity_id
_entity_poly.type
_entity_poly.pdbx_seq_one_letter_code
_entity_poly.pdbx_strand_id
1 'polypeptide(L)'
;MQLCIKHGDSEEVDNAWGDLVRRTAALEGMRSNLNMESSRWVRANRRLKALNTLSLTLITQSCETYLIQNTRPELITDTFRELFETPVETVQDVHRQLKRMRRVIVWTGERETPVTLYSWGRRCDALSIA
;
A
#
# COMPACT_ATOMS: atom_id res chain seq x y z
N MET A 1 4.46 2.61 2.47
CA MET A 1 3.65 3.06 3.61
C MET A 1 4.46 3.27 4.89
N GLN A 2 5.13 2.25 5.46
CA GLN A 2 5.88 2.43 6.72
C GLN A 2 6.92 3.55 6.65
N LEU A 3 7.74 3.59 5.60
CA LEU A 3 8.70 4.68 5.35
C LEU A 3 8.03 6.05 5.26
N CYS A 4 6.88 6.11 4.58
CA CYS A 4 6.10 7.34 4.42
C CYS A 4 5.60 7.87 5.78
N ILE A 5 5.09 7.01 6.67
CA ILE A 5 4.57 7.41 7.99
C ILE A 5 5.68 7.71 8.99
N LYS A 6 6.78 6.93 8.96
CA LYS A 6 7.97 7.22 9.76
C LYS A 6 8.60 8.56 9.39
N HIS A 7 8.22 9.12 8.23
CA HIS A 7 8.76 10.35 7.69
C HIS A 7 10.29 10.25 7.55
N GLY A 8 10.74 9.11 7.01
CA GLY A 8 12.16 8.83 6.79
C GLY A 8 12.79 9.80 5.81
N ASP A 9 14.08 9.62 5.57
CA ASP A 9 14.82 10.46 4.63
C ASP A 9 14.16 10.45 3.24
N SER A 10 14.05 11.63 2.62
CA SER A 10 13.36 11.79 1.34
C SER A 10 14.04 10.95 0.26
N GLU A 11 15.37 10.82 0.31
CA GLU A 11 16.12 10.01 -0.65
C GLU A 11 15.84 8.50 -0.47
N GLU A 12 15.71 8.02 0.76
CA GLU A 12 15.35 6.63 1.06
C GLU A 12 13.92 6.32 0.55
N VAL A 13 12.99 7.25 0.79
CA VAL A 13 11.60 7.16 0.34
C VAL A 13 11.53 7.12 -1.19
N ASP A 14 12.22 8.02 -1.88
CA ASP A 14 12.25 8.09 -3.34
C ASP A 14 12.88 6.84 -3.97
N ASN A 15 13.97 6.34 -3.41
CA ASN A 15 14.62 5.11 -3.88
C ASN A 15 13.70 3.89 -3.74
N ALA A 16 13.06 3.72 -2.58
CA ALA A 16 12.10 2.64 -2.35
C ALA A 16 10.89 2.74 -3.29
N TRP A 17 10.39 3.94 -3.57
CA TRP A 17 9.31 4.16 -4.52
C TRP A 17 9.72 3.80 -5.95
N GLY A 18 10.90 4.26 -6.39
CA GLY A 18 11.43 3.94 -7.71
C GLY A 18 11.57 2.43 -7.94
N ASP A 19 12.08 1.71 -6.95
CA ASP A 19 12.17 0.24 -6.99
C ASP A 19 10.80 -0.43 -7.10
N LEU A 20 9.83 0.05 -6.32
CA LEU A 20 8.48 -0.52 -6.30
C LEU A 20 7.74 -0.28 -7.63
N VAL A 21 7.88 0.91 -8.22
CA VAL A 21 7.36 1.22 -9.56
C VAL A 21 8.00 0.34 -10.62
N ARG A 22 9.33 0.16 -10.60
CA ARG A 22 10.06 -0.72 -11.53
C ARG A 22 9.56 -2.17 -11.47
N ARG A 23 9.42 -2.74 -10.27
CA ARG A 23 8.91 -4.12 -10.06
C ARG A 23 7.47 -4.27 -10.56
N THR A 24 6.65 -3.27 -10.31
CA THR A 24 5.24 -3.25 -10.73
C THR A 24 5.11 -3.16 -12.26
N ALA A 25 5.95 -2.36 -12.92
CA ALA A 25 6.04 -2.30 -14.38
C ALA A 25 6.55 -3.62 -15.00
N ALA A 26 7.54 -4.26 -14.37
CA ALA A 26 8.03 -5.57 -14.81
C ALA A 26 6.93 -6.65 -14.75
N LEU A 27 6.10 -6.63 -13.70
CA LEU A 27 4.95 -7.53 -13.57
C LEU A 27 3.95 -7.35 -14.72
N GLU A 28 3.71 -6.11 -15.15
CA GLU A 28 2.85 -5.81 -16.30
C GLU A 28 3.41 -6.38 -17.61
N GLY A 29 4.73 -6.27 -17.80
CA GLY A 29 5.42 -6.87 -18.96
C GLY A 29 5.31 -8.40 -18.97
N MET A 30 5.61 -9.05 -17.84
CA MET A 30 5.49 -10.50 -17.69
C MET A 30 4.06 -11.00 -17.94
N ARG A 31 3.06 -10.24 -17.47
CA ARG A 31 1.63 -10.50 -17.72
C ARG A 31 1.30 -10.48 -19.21
N SER A 32 1.82 -9.50 -19.95
CA SER A 32 1.61 -9.39 -21.40
C SER A 32 2.15 -10.64 -22.13
N ASN A 33 3.35 -11.08 -21.77
CA ASN A 33 3.99 -12.26 -22.35
C ASN A 33 3.17 -13.54 -22.12
N LEU A 34 2.72 -13.79 -20.89
CA LEU A 34 1.87 -14.95 -20.56
C LEU A 34 0.59 -15.00 -21.40
N ASN A 35 0.00 -13.85 -21.69
CA ASN A 35 -1.22 -13.77 -22.49
C ASN A 35 -0.96 -14.01 -23.99
N MET A 36 0.24 -13.71 -24.49
CA MET A 36 0.66 -14.05 -25.85
C MET A 36 1.00 -15.54 -25.98
N GLU A 37 1.57 -16.15 -24.95
CA GLU A 37 1.96 -17.57 -24.96
C GLU A 37 0.76 -18.53 -24.99
N SER A 38 -0.32 -18.24 -24.26
CA SER A 38 -1.51 -19.10 -24.28
C SER A 38 -2.76 -18.43 -23.74
N SER A 39 -3.89 -18.66 -24.43
CA SER A 39 -5.23 -18.24 -23.99
C SER A 39 -5.71 -18.93 -22.70
N ARG A 40 -5.07 -20.03 -22.27
CA ARG A 40 -5.42 -20.68 -20.99
C ARG A 40 -5.20 -19.77 -19.77
N TRP A 41 -4.29 -18.80 -19.89
CA TRP A 41 -3.89 -17.92 -18.80
C TRP A 41 -4.85 -16.75 -18.58
N VAL A 42 -5.93 -16.60 -19.35
CA VAL A 42 -6.85 -15.45 -19.28
C VAL A 42 -7.35 -15.15 -17.86
N ARG A 43 -7.67 -16.18 -17.06
CA ARG A 43 -8.10 -15.98 -15.66
C ARG A 43 -6.97 -15.44 -14.77
N ALA A 44 -5.77 -16.04 -14.88
CA ALA A 44 -4.60 -15.58 -14.15
C ALA A 44 -4.21 -14.14 -14.57
N ASN A 45 -4.28 -13.85 -15.86
CA ASN A 45 -4.04 -12.54 -16.45
C ASN A 45 -4.97 -11.46 -15.87
N ARG A 46 -6.27 -11.76 -15.72
CA ARG A 46 -7.22 -10.84 -15.06
C ARG A 46 -6.85 -10.56 -13.60
N ARG A 47 -6.46 -11.59 -12.84
CA ARG A 47 -6.01 -11.43 -11.44
C ARG A 47 -4.74 -10.61 -11.34
N LEU A 48 -3.73 -10.89 -12.18
CA LEU A 48 -2.49 -10.13 -12.24
C LEU A 48 -2.73 -8.66 -12.60
N LYS A 49 -3.66 -8.38 -13.53
CA LYS A 49 -4.06 -7.01 -13.86
C LYS A 49 -4.65 -6.29 -12.65
N ALA A 50 -5.57 -6.94 -11.93
CA ALA A 50 -6.17 -6.38 -10.72
C ALA A 50 -5.11 -6.10 -9.63
N LEU A 51 -4.20 -7.05 -9.40
CA LEU A 51 -3.08 -6.89 -8.45
C LEU A 51 -2.16 -5.73 -8.84
N ASN A 52 -1.84 -5.59 -10.14
CA ASN A 52 -1.01 -4.49 -10.63
C ASN A 52 -1.70 -3.13 -10.41
N THR A 53 -2.97 -3.00 -10.81
CA THR A 53 -3.74 -1.77 -10.59
C THR A 53 -3.83 -1.42 -9.10
N LEU A 54 -4.09 -2.39 -8.22
CA LEU A 54 -4.11 -2.16 -6.78
C LEU A 54 -2.74 -1.76 -6.23
N SER A 55 -1.66 -2.39 -6.72
CA SER A 55 -0.29 -2.06 -6.31
C SER A 55 0.07 -0.61 -6.64
N LEU A 56 -0.12 -0.18 -7.90
CA LEU A 56 0.10 1.22 -8.31
C LEU A 56 -0.72 2.19 -7.46
N THR A 57 -1.98 1.85 -7.22
CA THR A 57 -2.87 2.67 -6.41
C THR A 57 -2.36 2.82 -4.96
N LEU A 58 -1.87 1.73 -4.35
CA LEU A 58 -1.31 1.74 -2.99
C LEU A 58 0.01 2.52 -2.91
N ILE A 59 0.83 2.49 -3.97
CA ILE A 59 2.04 3.30 -4.09
C ILE A 59 1.66 4.78 -4.08
N THR A 60 0.78 5.21 -4.99
CA THR A 60 0.36 6.62 -5.08
C THR A 60 -0.20 7.14 -3.76
N GLN A 61 -1.04 6.37 -3.06
CA GLN A 61 -1.55 6.78 -1.75
C GLN A 61 -0.49 6.88 -0.66
N SER A 62 0.52 6.00 -0.72
CA SER A 62 1.66 6.10 0.20
C SER A 62 2.42 7.40 -0.04
N CYS A 63 2.56 7.83 -1.30
CA CYS A 63 3.16 9.11 -1.66
C CYS A 63 2.31 10.30 -1.22
N GLU A 64 0.99 10.27 -1.46
CA GLU A 64 0.06 11.29 -0.97
C GLU A 64 0.16 11.46 0.56
N THR A 65 0.25 10.35 1.29
CA THR A 65 0.41 10.38 2.76
C THR A 65 1.72 11.03 3.19
N TYR A 66 2.82 10.82 2.46
CA TYR A 66 4.09 11.48 2.72
C TYR A 66 3.99 13.00 2.46
N LEU A 67 3.42 13.40 1.32
CA LEU A 67 3.24 14.81 0.97
C LEU A 67 2.29 15.56 1.93
N ILE A 68 1.24 14.89 2.40
CA ILE A 68 0.33 15.46 3.40
C ILE A 68 1.08 15.72 4.71
N GLN A 69 1.97 14.82 5.14
CA GLN A 69 2.74 15.07 6.36
C GLN A 69 3.69 16.26 6.24
N ASN A 70 4.25 16.50 5.06
CA ASN A 70 5.07 17.70 4.81
C ASN A 70 4.28 19.01 4.91
N THR A 71 2.96 18.99 4.71
CA THR A 71 2.11 20.20 4.67
C THR A 71 1.19 20.35 5.88
N ARG A 72 0.76 19.24 6.47
CA ARG A 72 -0.21 19.10 7.56
C ARG A 72 0.17 17.91 8.46
N PRO A 73 1.27 18.00 9.21
CA PRO A 73 1.75 16.90 10.07
C PRO A 73 0.74 16.51 11.16
N GLU A 74 -0.14 17.42 11.57
CA GLU A 74 -1.18 17.21 12.58
C GLU A 74 -2.23 16.17 12.18
N LEU A 75 -2.37 15.89 10.88
CA LEU A 75 -3.29 14.87 10.39
C LEU A 75 -2.80 13.45 10.71
N ILE A 76 -1.48 13.24 10.81
CA ILE A 76 -0.91 11.93 11.17
C ILE A 76 -0.43 12.00 12.62
N THR A 77 -1.37 11.72 13.53
CA THR A 77 -1.12 11.72 14.99
C THR A 77 -0.19 10.59 15.42
N ASP A 78 0.38 10.72 16.62
CA ASP A 78 1.29 9.71 17.19
C ASP A 78 0.66 8.32 17.29
N THR A 79 -0.65 8.24 17.58
CA THR A 79 -1.42 6.99 17.57
C THR A 79 -1.29 6.25 16.24
N PHE A 80 -1.30 6.96 15.11
CA PHE A 80 -1.12 6.35 13.80
C PHE A 80 0.36 6.03 13.54
N ARG A 81 1.31 6.81 14.06
CA ARG A 81 2.75 6.51 13.92
C ARG A 81 3.14 5.23 14.65
N GLU A 82 2.70 5.06 15.89
CA GLU A 82 2.90 3.83 16.70
C GLU A 82 2.35 2.58 16.01
N LEU A 83 1.30 2.75 15.20
CA LEU A 83 0.71 1.64 14.49
C LEU A 83 1.62 1.10 13.35
N PHE A 84 2.48 1.95 12.77
CA PHE A 84 3.41 1.57 11.70
C PHE A 84 4.86 1.39 12.20
N GLU A 85 5.11 1.54 13.50
CA GLU A 85 6.44 1.48 14.10
C GLU A 85 7.06 0.07 14.00
N THR A 86 6.25 -0.95 14.30
CA THR A 86 6.65 -2.37 14.22
C THR A 86 6.98 -2.75 12.78
N PRO A 87 8.23 -3.17 12.48
CA PRO A 87 8.61 -3.60 11.14
C PRO A 87 7.73 -4.76 10.65
N VAL A 88 7.49 -4.79 9.34
CA VAL A 88 6.69 -5.82 8.68
C VAL A 88 7.59 -6.51 7.66
N GLU A 89 7.94 -7.77 7.91
CA GLU A 89 8.84 -8.54 7.04
C GLU A 89 8.12 -9.67 6.30
N THR A 90 7.01 -10.17 6.87
CA THR A 90 6.24 -11.27 6.30
C THR A 90 4.82 -10.85 5.91
N VAL A 91 4.19 -11.63 5.03
CA VAL A 91 2.77 -11.45 4.67
C VAL A 91 1.86 -11.60 5.90
N GLN A 92 2.22 -12.47 6.83
CA GLN A 92 1.51 -12.67 8.09
C GLN A 92 1.56 -11.41 8.96
N ASP A 93 2.71 -10.73 8.99
CA ASP A 93 2.87 -9.45 9.70
C ASP A 93 2.00 -8.37 9.06
N VAL A 94 1.98 -8.29 7.72
CA VAL A 94 1.08 -7.38 6.99
C VAL A 94 -0.36 -7.61 7.43
N HIS A 95 -0.80 -8.86 7.40
CA HIS A 95 -2.18 -9.22 7.72
C HIS A 95 -2.54 -8.92 9.19
N ARG A 96 -1.60 -9.13 10.12
CA ARG A 96 -1.74 -8.77 11.53
C ARG A 96 -1.86 -7.24 11.70
N GLN A 97 -1.03 -6.48 11.01
CA GLN A 97 -1.08 -5.01 11.06
C GLN A 97 -2.36 -4.45 10.45
N LEU A 98 -2.85 -4.99 9.34
CA LEU A 98 -4.14 -4.59 8.76
C LEU A 98 -5.30 -4.85 9.72
N LYS A 99 -5.27 -5.98 10.44
CA LYS A 99 -6.25 -6.26 11.52
C LYS A 99 -6.14 -5.30 12.70
N ARG A 100 -4.94 -4.81 13.03
CA ARG A 100 -4.74 -3.78 14.07
C ARG A 100 -5.28 -2.43 13.59
N MET A 101 -4.94 -2.02 12.36
CA MET A 101 -5.47 -0.80 11.72
C MET A 101 -6.98 -0.76 11.75
N ARG A 102 -7.63 -1.84 11.31
CA ARG A 102 -9.09 -1.90 11.27
C ARG A 102 -9.72 -1.67 12.65
N ARG A 103 -9.12 -2.22 13.70
CA ARG A 103 -9.58 -2.02 15.09
C ARG A 103 -9.42 -0.58 15.54
N VAL A 104 -8.27 0.05 15.23
CA VAL A 104 -8.03 1.46 15.53
C VAL A 104 -9.06 2.34 14.82
N ILE A 105 -9.24 2.17 13.50
CA ILE A 105 -10.20 2.96 12.70
C ILE A 105 -11.63 2.85 13.26
N VAL A 106 -12.06 1.66 13.68
CA VAL A 106 -13.39 1.46 14.29
C VAL A 106 -13.50 2.19 15.63
N TRP A 107 -12.42 2.24 16.41
CA TRP A 107 -12.40 2.89 17.72
C TRP A 107 -12.33 4.42 17.61
N THR A 108 -11.49 4.97 16.72
CA THR A 108 -11.38 6.42 16.48
C THR A 108 -12.56 6.98 15.68
N GLY A 109 -13.28 6.13 14.94
CA GLY A 109 -14.34 6.54 14.03
C GLY A 109 -13.82 6.99 12.66
N GLU A 110 -14.58 6.68 11.61
CA GLU A 110 -14.15 6.92 10.21
C GLU A 110 -13.91 8.40 9.90
N ARG A 111 -14.58 9.33 10.60
CA ARG A 111 -14.45 10.78 10.38
C ARG A 111 -13.17 11.38 10.97
N GLU A 112 -12.61 10.74 11.99
CA GLU A 112 -11.39 11.21 12.66
C GLU A 112 -10.14 10.50 12.13
N THR A 113 -10.32 9.45 11.31
CA THR A 113 -9.22 8.78 10.64
C THR A 113 -8.82 9.56 9.38
N PRO A 114 -7.52 9.83 9.15
CA PRO A 114 -7.05 10.42 7.92
C PRO A 114 -7.48 9.58 6.71
N VAL A 115 -8.13 10.23 5.74
CA VAL A 115 -8.75 9.55 4.59
C VAL A 115 -7.74 8.70 3.81
N THR A 116 -6.48 9.11 3.75
CA THR A 116 -5.41 8.37 3.09
C THR A 116 -5.11 7.04 3.79
N LEU A 117 -5.06 7.01 5.11
CA LEU A 117 -4.84 5.78 5.90
C LEU A 117 -6.03 4.83 5.79
N TYR A 118 -7.24 5.39 5.92
CA TYR A 118 -8.47 4.62 5.83
C TYR A 118 -8.64 3.94 4.46
N SER A 119 -8.48 4.72 3.39
CA SER A 119 -8.64 4.21 2.03
C SER A 119 -7.51 3.25 1.63
N TRP A 120 -6.28 3.50 2.09
CA TRP A 120 -5.15 2.59 1.91
C TRP A 120 -5.40 1.24 2.59
N GLY A 121 -5.83 1.24 3.86
CA GLY A 121 -6.14 0.01 4.60
C GLY A 121 -7.23 -0.83 3.92
N ARG A 122 -8.31 -0.20 3.45
CA ARG A 122 -9.37 -0.89 2.69
C ARG A 122 -8.86 -1.51 1.38
N ARG A 123 -7.93 -0.87 0.68
CA ARG A 123 -7.34 -1.42 -0.56
C ARG A 123 -6.36 -2.57 -0.30
N CYS A 124 -5.60 -2.52 0.80
CA CYS A 124 -4.77 -3.64 1.24
C CYS A 124 -5.59 -4.88 1.62
N ASP A 125 -6.78 -4.69 2.20
CA ASP A 125 -7.71 -5.79 2.46
C ASP A 125 -8.18 -6.45 1.15
N ALA A 126 -8.47 -5.66 0.11
CA ALA A 126 -8.82 -6.18 -1.21
C ALA A 126 -7.66 -6.98 -1.84
N LEU A 127 -6.41 -6.55 -1.65
CA LEU A 127 -5.22 -7.25 -2.12
C LEU A 127 -5.02 -8.60 -1.40
N SER A 128 -5.35 -8.67 -0.10
CA SER A 128 -5.19 -9.89 0.69
C SER A 128 -6.17 -11.01 0.32
N ILE A 129 -7.21 -10.70 -0.47
CA ILE A 129 -8.26 -11.63 -0.90
C ILE A 129 -8.06 -12.05 -2.38
N ALA A 130 -7.17 -11.36 -3.12
CA ALA A 130 -6.97 -11.53 -4.57
C ALA A 130 -5.98 -12.63 -4.96
#